data_AF-A0A7X7QA56-F1
#
_entry.id   AF-A0A7X7QA56-F1
#
_cell.length_a   1.000
_cell.length_b   1.000
_cell.length_c   1.000
_cell.angle_alpha   90.00
_cell.angle_beta   90.00
_cell.angle_gamma   90.00
#
_symmetry.space_group_name_H-M   'P 1'
#
loop_
_entity.id
_entity.type
_entity.pdbx_description
1 polymer ?
#
loop_
_entity_poly.entity_id
_entity_poly.type
_entity_poly.pdbx_seq_one_letter_code
_entity_poly.pdbx_strand_id
1 'polypeptide(L)' 'MLRFQACVAGRVVETQWQPGERTAVQPDGSLVWRAWVAEPTEMKPWIRGWGPDCEVLTPGWLREEIAEEMRRAAALYAG' A
#
# COMPACT_ATOMS: atom_id res chain seq x y z
N MET A 1 -2.67 -6.08 5.03
CA MET A 1 -3.19 -6.35 3.68
C MET A 1 -3.36 -5.04 2.95
N LEU A 2 -2.89 -5.00 1.71
CA LEU A 2 -2.93 -3.83 0.84
C LEU A 2 -3.67 -4.17 -0.46
N ARG A 3 -4.28 -3.17 -1.08
CA ARG A 3 -4.83 -3.24 -2.42
C ARG A 3 -4.11 -2.23 -3.30
N PHE A 4 -3.65 -2.70 -4.45
CA PHE A 4 -2.98 -1.90 -5.47
C PHE A 4 -3.85 -1.81 -6.72
N GLN A 5 -3.88 -0.63 -7.36
CA GLN A 5 -4.60 -0.43 -8.61
C GLN A 5 -3.99 -1.25 -9.76
N ALA A 6 -4.81 -1.56 -10.78
CA ALA A 6 -4.38 -2.38 -11.91
C ALA A 6 -3.17 -1.80 -12.66
N CYS A 7 -3.06 -0.47 -12.73
CA CYS A 7 -1.95 0.24 -13.39
C CYS A 7 -0.59 0.00 -12.74
N VAL A 8 -0.55 -0.35 -11.45
CA VAL A 8 0.70 -0.60 -10.70
C VAL A 8 0.89 -2.06 -10.28
N ALA A 9 -0.13 -2.91 -10.47
CA ALA A 9 -0.11 -4.32 -10.06
C ALA A 9 1.13 -5.07 -10.57
N GLY A 10 1.53 -4.86 -11.82
CA GLY A 10 2.74 -5.45 -12.41
C GLY A 10 4.01 -5.05 -11.66
N ARG A 11 4.18 -3.76 -11.39
CA ARG A 11 5.37 -3.24 -10.67
C ARG A 11 5.47 -3.76 -9.24
N VAL A 12 4.34 -4.01 -8.59
CA VAL A 12 4.32 -4.55 -7.22
C VAL A 12 4.77 -6.01 -7.19
N VAL A 13 4.45 -6.82 -8.21
CA VAL A 13 4.86 -8.23 -8.25
C VAL A 13 6.27 -8.46 -8.80
N GLU A 14 6.86 -7.48 -9.50
CA GLU A 14 8.24 -7.54 -10.00
C GLU A 14 9.28 -7.56 -8.88
N THR A 15 8.96 -6.99 -7.71
CA THR A 15 9.85 -6.92 -6.56
C THR A 15 9.22 -7.60 -5.36
N GLN A 16 9.86 -8.66 -4.84
CA GLN A 16 9.47 -9.21 -3.55
C GLN A 16 9.90 -8.23 -2.45
N TRP A 17 8.92 -7.61 -1.77
CA TRP A 17 9.19 -6.64 -0.73
C TRP A 17 9.40 -7.30 0.64
N GLN A 18 8.62 -8.35 0.95
CA GLN A 18 8.75 -9.10 2.21
C GLN A 18 8.92 -10.60 2.00
N PRO A 19 9.80 -11.25 2.78
CA PRO A 19 9.83 -12.70 2.88
C PRO A 19 8.44 -13.24 3.27
N GLY A 20 7.88 -14.11 2.43
CA GLY A 20 6.58 -14.73 2.70
C GLY A 20 5.36 -13.89 2.31
N GLU A 21 5.55 -12.81 1.56
CA GLU A 21 4.41 -12.11 0.95
C GLU A 21 3.58 -13.02 0.02
N ARG A 22 2.32 -12.65 -0.13
CA ARG A 22 1.33 -13.32 -0.97
C ARG A 22 0.59 -12.28 -1.79
N THR A 23 0.49 -12.54 -3.08
CA THR A 23 -0.13 -11.67 -4.07
C THR A 23 -1.28 -12.40 -4.75
N ALA A 24 -2.39 -11.69 -4.96
CA ALA A 24 -3.56 -12.22 -5.65
C ALA A 24 -4.14 -11.15 -6.58
N VAL A 25 -3.97 -11.35 -7.89
CA VAL A 25 -4.59 -10.51 -8.92
C VAL A 25 -6.11 -10.75 -8.91
N GLN A 26 -6.86 -9.67 -8.92
CA GLN A 26 -8.32 -9.67 -8.90
C GLN A 26 -8.88 -9.59 -10.33
N PRO A 27 -10.17 -9.94 -10.55
CA PRO A 27 -10.79 -9.88 -11.88
C PRO A 27 -10.77 -8.50 -12.54
N ASP A 28 -10.72 -7.43 -11.75
CA ASP A 28 -10.62 -6.04 -12.23
C ASP A 28 -9.18 -5.61 -12.55
N GLY A 29 -8.21 -6.52 -12.43
CA GLY A 29 -6.79 -6.28 -12.63
C GLY A 29 -6.07 -5.69 -11.43
N SER A 30 -6.79 -5.31 -10.35
CA SER A 30 -6.16 -4.87 -9.11
C SER A 30 -5.40 -6.01 -8.44
N LEU A 31 -4.50 -5.67 -7.52
CA LEU A 31 -3.70 -6.65 -6.79
C LEU A 31 -3.97 -6.55 -5.29
N VAL A 32 -4.33 -7.67 -4.68
CA VAL A 32 -4.34 -7.81 -3.22
C VAL A 32 -3.01 -8.38 -2.77
N TRP A 33 -2.29 -7.62 -1.93
CA TRP A 33 -1.01 -8.02 -1.35
C TRP A 33 -1.18 -8.26 0.16
N ARG A 34 -0.59 -9.34 0.66
CA ARG A 34 -0.66 -9.75 2.07
C ARG A 34 0.72 -10.21 2.52
N ALA A 35 1.18 -9.70 3.66
CA ALA A 35 2.33 -10.25 4.37
C ALA A 35 2.12 -10.08 5.88
N TRP A 36 2.90 -10.85 6.64
CA TRP A 36 3.07 -10.66 8.06
C TRP A 36 4.33 -9.83 8.27
N VAL A 37 4.17 -8.63 8.84
CA VAL A 37 5.26 -7.69 9.09
C VAL A 37 5.31 -7.44 10.59
N ALA A 38 6.43 -7.78 11.22
CA ALA A 38 6.60 -7.64 12.66
C ALA A 38 6.67 -6.17 13.09
N GLU A 39 7.33 -5.32 12.28
CA GLU A 39 7.49 -3.90 12.53
C GLU A 39 7.06 -3.10 11.29
N PRO A 40 5.93 -2.37 11.33
CA PRO A 40 5.39 -1.68 10.16
C PRO A 40 6.13 -0.38 9.79
N THR A 41 7.12 0.04 10.57
CA THR A 41 7.86 1.31 10.39
C THR A 41 8.51 1.42 9.01
N GLU A 42 9.14 0.34 8.53
CA GLU A 42 9.77 0.31 7.20
C GLU A 42 8.74 0.21 6.06
N MET A 43 7.52 -0.24 6.35
CA MET A 43 6.45 -0.40 5.36
C MET A 43 5.77 0.91 5.03
N LYS A 44 5.68 1.85 5.98
CA LYS A 44 4.96 3.13 5.79
C LYS A 44 5.54 3.96 4.63
N PRO A 45 6.87 4.21 4.53
CA PRO A 45 7.43 4.90 3.37
C PRO A 45 7.12 4.20 2.04
N TRP A 46 7.18 2.87 2.02
CA TRP A 46 6.86 2.09 0.82
C TRP A 46 5.40 2.24 0.40
N ILE A 47 4.44 2.12 1.34
CA ILE A 47 3.01 2.35 1.09
C ILE A 47 2.78 3.76 0.54
N ARG A 48 3.34 4.78 1.20
CA ARG A 48 3.21 6.19 0.78
C ARG A 48 3.79 6.47 -0.60
N GLY A 49 4.86 5.78 -0.97
CA GLY A 49 5.51 5.93 -2.28
C GLY A 49 4.60 5.60 -3.46
N TRP A 50 3.56 4.81 -3.24
CA TRP A 50 2.54 4.51 -4.26
C TRP A 50 1.42 5.55 -4.32
N GLY A 51 1.30 6.42 -3.32
CA GLY A 51 0.28 7.46 -3.26
C GLY A 51 -1.15 6.90 -3.43
N PRO A 52 -1.96 7.43 -4.36
CA PRO A 52 -3.35 7.02 -4.54
C PRO A 52 -3.51 5.61 -5.14
N ASP A 53 -2.43 5.01 -5.67
CA ASP A 53 -2.48 3.69 -6.29
C ASP A 53 -2.41 2.54 -5.27
N CYS A 54 -2.21 2.83 -3.98
CA CYS A 54 -2.17 1.85 -2.90
C CYS A 54 -3.15 2.21 -1.78
N GLU A 55 -3.91 1.23 -1.32
CA GLU A 55 -4.83 1.35 -0.22
C GLU A 55 -4.55 0.29 0.86
N VAL A 56 -4.43 0.74 2.11
CA VAL A 56 -4.35 -0.17 3.26
C VAL A 56 -5.73 -0.71 3.58
N LEU A 57 -5.95 -2.03 3.44
CA LEU A 57 -7.19 -2.67 3.82
C LEU A 57 -7.20 -3.05 5.31
N THR A 58 -6.10 -3.61 5.79
CA THR A 58 -5.90 -4.00 7.20
C THR A 58 -4.42 -3.94 7.59
N PRO A 59 -4.07 -3.76 8.87
CA PRO A 59 -4.97 -3.49 10.01
C PRO A 59 -5.55 -2.05 9.97
N GLY A 60 -6.66 -1.84 10.69
CA GLY A 60 -7.38 -0.55 10.68
C GLY A 60 -6.54 0.63 11.16
N TRP A 61 -5.77 0.44 12.24
CA TRP A 61 -4.88 1.48 12.79
C TRP A 61 -3.86 1.96 11.75
N LEU A 62 -3.33 1.06 10.92
CA LEU A 62 -2.36 1.42 9.88
C LEU A 62 -3.02 2.21 8.76
N ARG A 63 -4.26 1.85 8.41
CA ARG A 63 -5.06 2.59 7.42
C ARG A 63 -5.32 4.01 7.89
N GLU A 64 -5.73 4.18 9.15
CA GLU A 64 -5.98 5.49 9.74
C GLU A 64 -4.73 6.37 9.75
N GLU A 65 -3.58 5.79 10.13
CA GLU A 65 -2.31 6.51 10.17
C GLU A 65 -1.85 6.96 8.78
N ILE A 66 -1.86 6.08 7.78
CA ILE A 66 -1.52 6.44 6.40
C ILE A 66 -2.49 7.48 5.84
N ALA A 67 -3.79 7.38 6.14
CA ALA A 67 -4.77 8.35 5.68
C ALA A 67 -4.53 9.76 6.26
N GLU A 68 -4.18 9.86 7.55
CA GLU A 68 -3.79 11.13 8.19
C GLU A 68 -2.51 11.70 7.56
N GLU A 69 -1.49 10.87 7.33
CA GLU A 69 -0.25 11.29 6.68
C GLU A 69 -0.48 11.79 5.26
N MET A 70 -1.29 11.10 4.45
CA MET A 70 -1.63 11.52 3.09
C MET A 70 -2.46 12.81 3.06
N ARG A 71 -3.39 13.01 4.02
CA ARG A 71 -4.10 14.29 4.15
C ARG A 71 -3.15 15.44 4.46
N ARG A 72 -2.21 15.24 5.39
CA ARG A 72 -1.19 16.26 5.70
C ARG A 72 -0.31 16.55 4.50
N ALA A 73 0.11 15.53 3.75
CA ALA A 73 0.89 15.71 2.53
C ALA A 73 0.11 16.49 1.46
N ALA A 74 -1.16 16.13 1.21
CA ALA A 74 -2.00 16.83 0.24
C ALA A 74 -2.20 18.31 0.59
N ALA A 75 -2.34 18.65 1.88
CA ALA A 75 -2.48 20.03 2.34
C ALA A 75 -1.26 20.91 2.00
N LEU A 76 -0.05 20.33 1.86
CA LEU A 76 1.15 21.07 1.45
C LEU A 76 1.09 21.55 -0.01
N TYR A 77 0.25 20.93 -0.84
CA TYR A 77 0.11 21.23 -2.27
C TYR A 77 -1.20 21.96 -2.60
N ALA A 78 -2.01 22.33 -1.61
CA ALA A 78 -3.33 22.94 -1.81
C ALA A 78 -3.30 24.45 -2.16
N GLY A 79 -2.15 24.96 -2.62
CA GLY A 79 -1.92 26.37 -2.95
C GLY A 79 -2.15 26.72 -4.41
#